data_AF-A0A4R9JYA0-F1
#
_entry.id   AF-A0A4R9JYA0-F1
#
_cell.length_a   1.000
_cell.length_b   1.000
_cell.length_c   1.000
_cell.angle_alpha   90.00
_cell.angle_beta   90.00
_cell.angle_gamma   90.00
#
_symmetry.space_group_name_H-M   'P 1'
#
loop_
_entity.id
_entity.type
_entity.pdbx_description
1 polymer ?
#
loop_
_entity_poly.entity_id
_entity_poly.type
_entity_poly.pdbx_seq_one_letter_code
_entity_poly.pdbx_strand_id
1 'polypeptide(L)'
;MALVRRETHYEILGLDRNASASLVQRQFLELQSFWEALAIESPFESELKLIEIQNAFSILSDPNLKQTYDETLDFEFVLLDGKTKDVDIEEAYEIYRQNQPKTYQEILKDFQKFK
;
A
#
# COMPACT_ATOMS: atom_id res chain seq x y z
N MET A 1 17.20 4.37 14.74
CA MET A 1 16.53 4.01 13.47
C MET A 1 15.14 3.54 13.81
N ALA A 2 14.10 4.30 13.44
CA ALA A 2 12.72 3.87 13.65
C ALA A 2 12.35 2.92 12.51
N LEU A 3 12.06 1.66 12.82
CA LEU A 3 11.40 0.76 11.89
C LEU A 3 10.01 1.36 11.66
N VAL A 4 9.81 2.07 10.56
CA VAL A 4 8.47 2.48 10.11
C VAL A 4 7.80 1.20 9.64
N ARG A 5 7.21 0.45 10.58
CA ARG A 5 6.32 -0.66 10.25
C ARG A 5 5.14 -0.02 9.53
N ARG A 6 5.04 -0.26 8.23
CA ARG A 6 3.80 0.04 7.51
C ARG A 6 2.77 -0.94 8.05
N GLU A 7 1.67 -0.42 8.57
CA GLU A 7 0.53 -1.24 8.98
C GLU A 7 0.12 -2.11 7.79
N THR A 8 0.09 -3.43 8.00
CA THR A 8 -0.39 -4.38 7.01
C THR A 8 -1.90 -4.24 6.84
N HIS A 9 -2.44 -4.71 5.72
CA HIS A 9 -3.90 -4.67 5.47
C HIS A 9 -4.66 -5.51 6.51
N TYR A 10 -4.00 -6.52 7.08
CA TYR A 10 -4.47 -7.29 8.21
C TYR A 10 -4.55 -6.41 9.47
N GLU A 11 -3.50 -5.65 9.80
CA GLU A 11 -3.50 -4.72 10.93
C GLU A 11 -4.52 -3.59 10.78
N ILE A 12 -4.71 -3.05 9.57
CA ILE A 12 -5.73 -2.02 9.28
C ILE A 12 -7.14 -2.54 9.62
N LEU A 13 -7.42 -3.81 9.34
CA LEU A 13 -8.69 -4.44 9.71
C LEU A 13 -8.70 -5.01 11.13
N GLY A 14 -7.57 -5.01 11.84
CA GLY A 14 -7.44 -5.63 13.17
C GLY A 14 -7.52 -7.15 13.14
N LEU A 15 -7.07 -7.77 12.06
CA LEU A 15 -7.18 -9.21 11.80
C LEU A 15 -5.82 -9.89 11.79
N ASP A 16 -5.84 -11.19 12.05
CA ASP A 16 -4.67 -12.04 11.86
C ASP A 16 -4.53 -12.45 10.38
N ARG A 17 -3.30 -12.72 9.91
CA ARG A 17 -3.01 -13.19 8.54
C ARG A 17 -3.80 -14.46 8.19
N ASN A 18 -4.09 -15.29 9.21
CA ASN A 18 -4.84 -16.52 9.07
C ASN A 18 -6.37 -16.36 9.17
N ALA A 19 -6.89 -15.13 9.21
CA ALA A 19 -8.33 -14.87 9.28
C ALA A 19 -9.08 -15.42 8.05
N SER A 20 -10.27 -15.99 8.29
CA SER A 20 -11.16 -16.46 7.23
C SER A 20 -11.82 -15.29 6.50
N ALA A 21 -12.15 -15.47 5.22
CA ALA A 21 -12.83 -14.44 4.42
C ALA A 21 -14.15 -13.96 5.05
N SER A 22 -14.88 -14.87 5.70
CA SER A 22 -16.10 -14.54 6.45
C SER A 22 -15.85 -13.60 7.62
N LEU A 23 -14.70 -13.73 8.28
CA LEU A 23 -14.30 -12.89 9.41
C LEU A 23 -13.78 -11.54 8.92
N VAL A 24 -13.06 -11.51 7.79
CA VAL A 24 -12.66 -10.29 7.09
C VAL A 24 -13.88 -9.43 6.73
N GLN A 25 -14.91 -10.04 6.14
CA GLN A 25 -16.13 -9.33 5.77
C GLN A 25 -16.88 -8.79 7.00
N ARG A 26 -16.98 -9.58 8.07
CA ARG A 26 -17.63 -9.13 9.29
C ARG A 26 -16.90 -7.93 9.89
N GLN A 27 -15.57 -7.99 9.98
CA GLN A 27 -14.79 -6.93 10.60
C GLN A 27 -14.82 -5.64 9.79
N PHE A 28 -14.79 -5.76 8.45
CA PHE A 28 -14.98 -4.64 7.54
C PHE A 28 -16.32 -3.92 7.79
N LEU A 29 -17.43 -4.67 7.91
CA LEU A 29 -18.75 -4.08 8.17
C LEU A 29 -18.81 -3.38 9.53
N GLU A 30 -18.25 -3.99 10.58
CA GLU A 30 -18.18 -3.39 11.92
C GLU A 30 -17.37 -2.09 11.91
N LEU A 31 -16.20 -2.07 11.27
CA LEU A 31 -15.36 -0.88 11.14
C LEU A 31 -16.02 0.19 10.28
N GLN A 32 -16.63 -0.18 9.15
CA GLN A 32 -17.33 0.75 8.28
C GLN A 32 -18.42 1.49 9.05
N SER A 33 -19.30 0.78 9.76
CA SER A 33 -20.36 1.40 10.55
C SER A 33 -19.81 2.29 11.67
N PHE A 34 -18.70 1.91 12.29
CA PHE A 34 -18.04 2.73 13.31
C PHE A 34 -17.52 4.06 12.73
N TRP A 35 -16.79 4.02 11.62
CA TRP A 35 -16.24 5.22 10.99
C TRP A 35 -17.32 6.07 10.32
N GLU A 36 -18.38 5.48 9.77
CA GLU A 36 -19.55 6.21 9.26
C GLU A 36 -20.26 6.98 10.39
N ALA A 37 -20.38 6.39 11.58
CA ALA A 37 -20.93 7.10 12.74
C ALA A 37 -19.98 8.21 13.23
N LEU A 38 -18.67 7.96 13.24
CA LEU A 38 -17.65 8.93 13.66
C LEU A 38 -17.47 10.09 12.66
N ALA A 39 -17.85 9.88 11.39
CA ALA A 39 -17.80 10.92 10.35
C ALA A 39 -18.66 12.15 10.67
N ILE A 40 -19.64 12.02 11.57
CA ILE A 40 -20.45 13.13 12.08
C ILE A 40 -19.60 14.11 12.90
N GLU A 41 -18.61 13.60 13.64
CA GLU A 41 -17.72 14.39 14.51
C GLU A 41 -16.42 14.77 13.79
N SER A 42 -15.81 13.84 13.06
CA SER A 42 -14.54 14.02 12.34
C SER A 42 -14.66 13.48 10.89
N PRO A 43 -15.20 14.27 9.95
CA PRO A 43 -15.45 13.79 8.59
C PRO A 43 -14.15 13.47 7.83
N PHE A 44 -13.11 14.29 7.98
CA PHE A 44 -11.85 14.12 7.25
C PHE A 44 -11.05 12.88 7.69
N GLU A 45 -10.90 12.67 8.99
CA GLU A 45 -10.19 11.50 9.51
C GLU A 45 -10.95 10.21 9.24
N SER A 46 -12.28 10.26 9.35
CA SER A 46 -13.14 9.10 9.08
C SER A 46 -13.12 8.71 7.61
N GLU A 47 -13.13 9.67 6.69
CA GLU A 47 -13.00 9.42 5.25
C GLU A 47 -11.67 8.75 4.92
N LEU A 48 -10.55 9.29 5.44
CA LEU A 48 -9.23 8.68 5.24
C LEU A 48 -9.19 7.23 5.74
N LYS A 49 -9.70 6.99 6.94
CA LYS A 49 -9.73 5.64 7.53
C LYS A 49 -10.66 4.68 6.77
N LEU A 50 -11.82 5.16 6.32
CA LEU A 50 -12.73 4.40 5.46
C LEU A 50 -12.06 3.97 4.16
N ILE A 51 -11.29 4.86 3.51
CA ILE A 51 -10.55 4.53 2.30
C ILE A 51 -9.48 3.47 2.58
N GLU A 52 -8.74 3.58 3.68
CA GLU A 52 -7.75 2.57 4.08
C GLU A 52 -8.41 1.19 4.31
N ILE A 53 -9.53 1.17 5.03
CA ILE A 53 -10.30 -0.05 5.33
C ILE A 53 -10.88 -0.67 4.06
N GLN A 54 -11.41 0.13 3.14
CA GLN A 54 -11.92 -0.34 1.86
C GLN A 54 -10.82 -0.94 0.98
N ASN A 55 -9.66 -0.29 0.90
CA ASN A 55 -8.52 -0.81 0.17
C ASN A 55 -8.04 -2.15 0.75
N ALA A 56 -7.91 -2.23 2.08
CA ALA A 56 -7.53 -3.45 2.78
C ALA A 56 -8.53 -4.58 2.50
N PHE A 57 -9.83 -4.29 2.61
CA PHE A 57 -10.88 -5.26 2.32
C PHE A 57 -10.88 -5.70 0.85
N SER A 58 -10.72 -4.78 -0.11
CA SER A 58 -10.71 -5.13 -1.54
C SER A 58 -9.59 -6.10 -1.90
N ILE A 59 -8.44 -6.01 -1.24
CA ILE A 59 -7.30 -6.89 -1.47
C ILE A 59 -7.49 -8.22 -0.74
N LEU A 60 -7.94 -8.19 0.52
CA LEU A 60 -8.10 -9.39 1.35
C LEU A 60 -9.35 -10.23 1.00
N SER A 61 -10.35 -9.62 0.36
CA SER A 61 -11.58 -10.28 -0.05
C SER A 61 -11.42 -11.13 -1.31
N ASP A 62 -10.51 -10.78 -2.23
CA ASP A 62 -10.25 -11.58 -3.44
C ASP A 62 -9.10 -12.54 -3.17
N PRO A 63 -9.29 -13.87 -3.31
CA PRO A 63 -8.24 -14.83 -3.03
C PRO A 63 -6.99 -14.67 -3.92
N ASN A 64 -7.12 -14.18 -5.16
CA ASN A 64 -5.96 -13.93 -6.03
C ASN A 64 -5.17 -12.70 -5.57
N LEU A 65 -5.88 -11.62 -5.21
CA LEU A 65 -5.25 -10.40 -4.69
C LEU A 65 -4.64 -10.64 -3.32
N LYS A 66 -5.33 -11.41 -2.46
CA LYS A 66 -4.83 -11.84 -1.15
C LYS A 66 -3.55 -12.65 -1.31
N GLN A 67 -3.51 -13.61 -2.22
CA GLN A 67 -2.30 -14.40 -2.46
C GLN A 67 -1.15 -13.51 -2.96
N THR A 68 -1.41 -12.63 -3.92
CA THR A 68 -0.40 -11.67 -4.41
C THR A 68 0.09 -10.76 -3.29
N TYR A 69 -0.81 -10.29 -2.42
CA TYR A 69 -0.48 -9.46 -1.28
C TYR A 69 0.31 -10.22 -0.21
N ASP A 70 -0.07 -11.45 0.10
CA ASP A 70 0.65 -12.36 0.98
C ASP A 70 2.06 -12.64 0.45
N GLU A 71 2.21 -12.84 -0.86
CA GLU A 71 3.52 -12.94 -1.51
C GLU A 71 4.33 -11.65 -1.31
N THR A 72 3.75 -10.46 -1.53
CA THR A 72 4.45 -9.19 -1.30
C THR A 72 4.81 -8.94 0.17
N LEU A 73 4.07 -9.50 1.12
CA LEU A 73 4.38 -9.43 2.55
C LEU A 73 5.55 -10.34 2.94
N ASP A 74 5.65 -11.51 2.31
CA ASP A 74 6.82 -12.39 2.48
C ASP A 74 8.05 -11.84 1.77
N PHE A 75 7.88 -11.01 0.74
CA PHE A 75 8.92 -10.18 0.17
C PHE A 75 9.08 -8.87 0.98
N GLU A 76 9.59 -8.97 2.21
CA GLU A 76 10.19 -7.84 2.92
C GLU A 76 11.40 -7.34 2.11
N PHE A 77 11.15 -6.51 1.08
CA PHE A 77 12.12 -5.86 0.19
C PHE A 77 13.47 -6.59 0.11
N VAL A 78 13.45 -7.86 -0.29
CA VAL A 78 14.68 -8.59 -0.59
C VAL A 78 15.15 -8.02 -1.92
N LEU A 79 16.01 -6.99 -1.84
CA LEU A 79 16.92 -6.72 -2.94
C LEU A 79 17.54 -8.07 -3.31
N LEU A 80 17.37 -8.47 -4.56
CA LEU A 80 17.53 -9.85 -5.06
C LEU A 80 18.97 -10.41 -4.99
N ASP A 81 19.86 -9.75 -4.28
CA ASP A 81 21.13 -10.28 -3.82
C ASP A 81 21.26 -9.85 -2.36
N GLY A 82 21.70 -10.73 -1.47
CA GLY A 82 21.79 -10.52 -0.01
C GLY A 82 22.83 -9.46 0.41
N LYS A 83 23.03 -8.43 -0.40
CA LYS A 83 23.82 -7.25 -0.13
C LYS A 83 22.89 -6.16 0.35
N THR A 84 23.13 -5.78 1.59
CA THR A 84 22.65 -4.56 2.21
C THR A 84 22.68 -3.40 1.20
N LYS A 85 21.50 -2.85 0.85
CA LYS A 85 21.28 -1.52 0.26
C LYS A 85 22.57 -0.88 -0.29
N ASP A 86 22.96 -1.25 -1.50
CA ASP A 86 24.16 -0.70 -2.14
C ASP A 86 23.96 0.81 -2.37
N VAL A 87 24.88 1.60 -1.80
CA VAL A 87 24.92 3.08 -1.85
C VAL A 87 24.91 3.58 -3.31
N ASP A 88 25.45 2.79 -4.22
CA ASP A 88 25.52 3.10 -5.66
C ASP A 88 24.14 3.23 -6.32
N ILE A 89 23.11 2.54 -5.83
CA ILE A 89 21.75 2.63 -6.40
C ILE A 89 21.10 3.97 -6.00
N GLU A 90 21.37 4.45 -4.79
CA GLU A 90 20.85 5.73 -4.29
C GLU A 90 21.56 6.89 -4.99
N GLU A 91 22.90 6.81 -5.15
CA GLU A 91 23.65 7.76 -5.97
C GLU A 91 23.21 7.75 -7.44
N ALA A 92 22.96 6.57 -8.03
CA ALA A 92 22.45 6.50 -9.41
C ALA A 92 21.05 7.13 -9.54
N TYR A 93 20.17 6.98 -8.54
CA TYR A 93 18.84 7.59 -8.53
C TYR A 93 18.91 9.12 -8.32
N GLU A 94 19.78 9.60 -7.43
CA GLU A 94 20.07 11.02 -7.21
C GLU A 94 20.66 11.67 -8.49
N ILE A 95 21.62 11.01 -9.15
CA ILE A 95 22.22 11.47 -10.41
C ILE A 95 21.19 11.47 -11.54
N TYR A 96 20.33 10.45 -11.64
CA TYR A 96 19.27 10.39 -12.63
C TYR A 96 18.25 11.53 -12.43
N ARG A 97 17.87 11.81 -11.18
CA ARG A 97 16.96 12.91 -10.80
C ARG A 97 17.56 14.29 -11.06
N GLN A 98 18.85 14.48 -10.76
CA GLN A 98 19.53 15.75 -11.03
C GLN A 98 19.74 16.01 -12.53
N ASN A 99 19.95 14.96 -13.33
CA ASN A 99 20.25 15.09 -14.77
C ASN A 99 19.02 15.00 -15.70
N GLN A 100 17.84 14.66 -15.19
CA GLN A 100 16.58 14.65 -15.95
C GLN A 100 15.58 15.65 -15.35
N PRO A 101 15.59 16.93 -15.75
CA PRO A 101 14.56 17.89 -15.35
C PRO A 101 13.27 17.71 -16.16
N LYS A 102 12.92 16.47 -16.53
CA LYS A 102 11.68 16.20 -17.25
C LYS A 102 10.58 15.92 -16.26
N THR A 103 9.60 16.80 -16.27
CA THR A 103 8.43 16.66 -15.41
C THR A 103 7.66 15.41 -15.83
N TYR A 104 6.97 14.74 -14.91
CA TYR A 104 6.17 13.54 -15.19
C TYR A 104 5.24 13.69 -16.42
N GLN A 105 4.71 14.90 -16.64
CA GLN A 105 3.87 15.21 -17.81
C GLN A 105 4.61 15.21 -19.16
N GLU A 106 5.91 15.48 -19.19
CA GLU A 106 6.72 15.49 -20.42
C GLU A 106 7.09 14.06 -20.83
N ILE A 107 7.37 13.20 -19.85
CA ILE A 107 7.64 11.78 -20.09
C ILE A 107 6.42 11.11 -20.73
N LEU A 108 5.21 11.42 -20.24
CA LEU A 108 3.97 10.89 -20.82
C LEU A 108 3.72 11.34 -22.27
N LYS A 109 4.14 12.56 -22.64
CA LYS A 109 4.04 13.06 -24.02
C LYS A 109 5.02 12.36 -24.96
N ASP A 110 6.24 12.06 -24.48
CA ASP A 110 7.24 11.34 -25.27
C ASP A 110 6.75 9.91 -25.58
N PHE A 111 6.10 9.22 -24.63
CA PHE A 111 5.53 7.89 -24.88
C PHE A 111 4.36 7.89 -25.88
N GLN A 112 3.58 8.97 -25.97
CA GLN A 112 2.54 9.10 -27.00
C GLN A 112 3.10 9.28 -28.41
N LYS A 113 4.34 9.75 -28.56
CA LYS A 113 4.99 9.95 -29.86
C LYS A 113 5.52 8.67 -30.51
N PHE A 114 5.65 7.57 -29.76
CA PHE A 114 6.11 6.28 -30.28
C PHE A 114 4.96 5.35 -30.71
N LYS A 115 3.76 5.89 -30.97
CA LYS A 115 2.63 5.16 -31.55
C LYS A 115 2.47 5.41 -33.04
#